data_AF-A0A0M3G3Z0-F1
#
_entry.id   AF-A0A0M3G3Z0-F1
#
_cell.length_a   1.000
_cell.length_b   1.000
_cell.length_c   1.000
_cell.angle_alpha   90.00
_cell.angle_beta   90.00
_cell.angle_gamma   90.00
#
_symmetry.space_group_name_H-M   'P 1'
#
loop_
_entity.id
_entity.type
_entity.pdbx_description
1 polymer ?
#
loop_
_entity_poly.entity_id
_entity_poly.type
_entity_poly.pdbx_seq_one_letter_code
_entity_poly.pdbx_strand_id
1 'polypeptide(L)' 'MENIMIIPAKTMPIVTYCKVFGLTAEQINMRLNRGIWQKGVHVLSVDGSKERFIDLEEVDKWARKNKIHVA' A
#
# COMPACT_ATOMS: atom_id res chain seq x y z
N MET A 1 -10.58 7.72 23.41
CA MET A 1 -11.20 6.56 22.74
C MET A 1 -10.50 6.40 21.41
N GLU A 2 -9.74 5.32 21.22
CA GLU A 2 -9.13 5.03 19.91
C GLU A 2 -10.22 4.50 18.98
N ASN A 3 -10.40 5.15 17.83
CA ASN A 3 -11.28 4.62 16.79
C ASN A 3 -10.56 3.45 16.11
N ILE A 4 -10.99 2.23 16.41
CA ILE A 4 -10.53 1.04 15.71
C ILE A 4 -11.17 1.04 14.32
N MET A 5 -10.35 1.23 13.29
CA MET A 5 -10.77 1.10 11.89
C MET A 5 -10.58 -0.36 11.45
N ILE A 6 -11.68 -1.11 11.35
CA ILE A 6 -11.67 -2.45 10.76
C ILE A 6 -11.83 -2.30 9.25
N ILE A 7 -10.84 -2.79 8.49
CA ILE A 7 -10.85 -2.76 7.03
C ILE A 7 -11.01 -4.21 6.55
N PRO A 8 -12.22 -4.65 6.17
CA PRO A 8 -12.45 -6.00 5.67
C PRO A 8 -11.92 -6.20 4.25
N ALA A 9 -11.69 -5.10 3.52
CA ALA A 9 -11.17 -5.10 2.17
C ALA A 9 -9.66 -5.34 2.15
N LYS A 10 -9.21 -6.18 1.23
CA LYS A 10 -7.78 -6.46 0.98
C LYS A 10 -7.12 -5.42 0.07
N THR A 11 -7.88 -4.44 -0.39
CA THR A 11 -7.40 -3.33 -1.21
C THR A 11 -7.86 -2.02 -0.62
N MET A 12 -7.06 -0.96 -0.80
CA MET A 12 -7.39 0.36 -0.31
C MET A 12 -7.06 1.44 -1.34
N PRO A 13 -7.89 2.48 -1.54
CA PRO A 13 -7.51 3.63 -2.35
C PRO A 13 -6.18 4.24 -1.85
N ILE A 14 -5.29 4.63 -2.77
CA ILE A 14 -3.95 5.14 -2.41
C ILE A 14 -4.01 6.36 -1.49
N VAL A 15 -4.98 7.26 -1.67
CA VAL A 15 -5.20 8.45 -0.84
C VAL A 15 -5.55 8.03 0.59
N THR A 16 -6.45 7.06 0.74
CA THR A 16 -6.82 6.51 2.05
C THR A 16 -5.63 5.81 2.71
N TYR A 17 -4.89 4.99 1.96
CA TYR A 17 -3.70 4.31 2.46
C TYR A 17 -2.64 5.31 2.96
N CYS A 18 -2.35 6.33 2.15
CA CYS A 18 -1.45 7.41 2.52
C CYS A 18 -1.89 8.09 3.83
N LYS A 19 -3.18 8.43 3.94
CA LYS A 19 -3.74 9.06 5.14
C LYS A 19 -3.64 8.17 6.38
N VAL A 20 -3.97 6.88 6.27
CA VAL A 20 -3.96 5.94 7.39
C VAL A 20 -2.55 5.69 7.92
N PHE A 21 -1.57 5.57 7.02
CA PHE A 21 -0.19 5.20 7.39
C PHE A 21 0.78 6.40 7.47
N GLY A 22 0.29 7.63 7.35
CA GLY A 22 1.15 8.83 7.39
C GLY A 22 2.15 8.91 6.23
N LEU A 23 1.77 8.40 5.07
CA LEU A 23 2.58 8.39 3.85
C LEU A 23 2.07 9.42 2.84
N THR A 24 2.88 9.73 1.83
CA THR A 24 2.50 10.53 0.68
C THR A 24 2.49 9.69 -0.60
N ALA A 25 1.72 10.13 -1.60
CA ALA A 25 1.71 9.48 -2.91
C ALA A 25 3.10 9.49 -3.57
N GLU A 26 3.92 10.52 -3.29
CA GLU A 26 5.33 10.62 -3.69
C GLU A 26 6.15 9.44 -3.15
N GLN A 27 6.01 9.12 -1.86
CA GLN A 27 6.71 7.99 -1.23
C GLN A 27 6.31 6.65 -1.85
N ILE A 28 5.03 6.48 -2.21
CA ILE A 28 4.57 5.28 -2.93
C ILE A 28 5.17 5.24 -4.34
N ASN A 29 5.17 6.37 -5.06
CA ASN A 29 5.80 6.45 -6.37
C ASN A 29 7.30 6.17 -6.32
N MET A 30 8.02 6.61 -5.28
CA MET A 30 9.43 6.26 -5.09
C MET A 30 9.63 4.75 -4.95
N ARG A 31 8.75 4.03 -4.24
CA ARG A 31 8.80 2.56 -4.14
C ARG A 31 8.61 1.90 -5.50
N LEU A 32 7.67 2.42 -6.31
CA LEU A 32 7.44 1.94 -7.68
C LEU A 32 8.66 2.20 -8.58
N ASN A 33 9.19 3.43 -8.56
CA ASN A 33 10.31 3.83 -9.41
C ASN A 33 11.59 3.07 -9.07
N ARG A 34 11.80 2.71 -7.80
CA ARG A 34 12.93 1.89 -7.34
C ARG A 34 12.71 0.39 -7.54
N GLY A 35 11.56 -0.03 -8.08
CA GLY A 35 11.20 -1.45 -8.24
C GLY A 35 10.97 -2.20 -6.93
N ILE A 36 10.90 -1.50 -5.80
CA ILE A 36 10.60 -2.10 -4.48
C ILE A 36 9.16 -2.60 -4.46
N TRP A 37 8.25 -1.77 -4.97
CA TRP A 37 6.86 -2.13 -5.26
C TRP A 37 6.66 -2.16 -6.77
N GLN A 38 5.62 -2.87 -7.21
CA GLN A 38 5.33 -3.06 -8.63
C GLN A 38 3.87 -2.71 -8.95
N LYS A 39 3.65 -2.08 -10.12
CA LYS A 39 2.31 -1.87 -10.68
C LYS A 39 1.71 -3.22 -11.05
N GLY A 40 0.41 -3.40 -10.78
CA GLY A 40 -0.29 -4.68 -10.99
C GLY A 40 -0.04 -5.73 -9.90
N VAL A 41 0.83 -5.46 -8.93
CA VAL A 41 1.09 -6.33 -7.77
C VAL A 41 0.75 -5.60 -6.49
N HIS A 42 1.52 -4.56 -6.14
CA HIS A 42 1.33 -3.80 -4.91
C HIS A 42 0.41 -2.60 -5.12
N VAL A 43 0.44 -2.03 -6.33
CA VAL A 43 -0.38 -0.88 -6.73
C VAL A 43 -1.19 -1.26 -7.96
N LEU A 44 -2.50 -1.30 -7.82
CA LEU A 44 -3.45 -1.72 -8.83
C LEU A 44 -4.09 -0.50 -9.51
N SER A 45 -4.16 -0.55 -10.85
CA SER A 45 -5.07 0.30 -11.61
C SER A 45 -6.38 -0.48 -11.76
N VAL A 46 -7.49 0.12 -11.36
CA VAL A 46 -8.82 -0.52 -11.43
C VAL A 46 -9.64 0.19 -12.49
N ASP A 47 -10.15 -0.57 -13.46
CA ASP A 47 -10.98 -0.03 -14.52
C ASP A 47 -12.23 0.67 -13.96
N GLY A 48 -12.53 1.85 -14.49
CA GLY A 48 -13.61 2.71 -13.99
C GLY A 48 -13.25 3.55 -12.75
N SER A 49 -12.09 3.34 -12.14
CA SER A 49 -11.58 4.22 -11.08
C SER A 49 -10.51 5.18 -11.61
N LYS A 50 -10.63 6.45 -11.25
CA LYS A 50 -9.56 7.44 -11.48
C LYS A 50 -8.39 7.26 -10.52
N GLU A 51 -8.63 6.62 -9.37
CA GLU A 51 -7.65 6.43 -8.33
C GLU A 51 -7.03 5.03 -8.38
N ARG A 52 -5.73 4.94 -8.07
CA ARG A 52 -5.01 3.68 -7.88
C ARG A 52 -5.32 3.08 -6.50
N PHE A 53 -5.29 1.76 -6.43
CA PHE A 53 -5.50 1.02 -5.20
C PHE A 53 -4.18 0.38 -4.75
N ILE A 54 -4.01 0.24 -3.44
CA ILE A 54 -2.94 -0.53 -2.81
C ILE A 54 -3.50 -1.90 -2.48
N ASP A 55 -2.81 -2.95 -2.92
CA ASP A 55 -3.08 -4.32 -2.49
C ASP A 55 -2.41 -4.54 -1.12
N LEU A 56 -3.23 -4.67 -0.08
CA LEU A 56 -2.75 -4.79 1.29
C LEU A 56 -2.12 -6.16 1.56
N GLU A 57 -2.54 -7.20 0.86
CA GLU A 57 -1.97 -8.55 1.03
C GLU A 57 -0.57 -8.61 0.43
N GLU A 58 -0.37 -8.09 -0.77
CA GLU A 58 0.95 -8.06 -1.41
C GLU A 58 1.92 -7.15 -0.65
N VAL A 59 1.42 -6.02 -0.11
CA VAL A 59 2.21 -5.15 0.77
C VAL A 59 2.58 -5.84 2.08
N ASP A 60 1.68 -6.61 2.71
CA ASP A 60 1.98 -7.38 3.92
C ASP A 60 3.01 -8.50 3.63
N LYS A 61 2.87 -9.22 2.51
CA LYS A 61 3.85 -10.22 2.06
C LYS A 61 5.23 -9.58 1.86
N TRP A 62 5.30 -8.45 1.17
CA TRP A 62 6.54 -7.69 0.99
C TRP A 62 7.13 -7.26 2.33
N ALA A 63 6.33 -6.68 3.22
CA ALA A 63 6.77 -6.22 4.53
C ALA A 63 7.33 -7.38 5.35
N ARG A 64 6.68 -8.55 5.34
CA ARG A 64 7.14 -9.76 6.03
C ARG A 64 8.43 -10.32 5.47
N LYS A 65 8.59 -10.34 4.14
CA LYS A 65 9.80 -10.82 3.47
C LYS A 65 11.00 -9.90 3.72
N ASN A 66 10.76 -8.60 3.83
CA ASN A 66 11.80 -7.58 3.99
C ASN A 66 11.91 -7.07 5.44
N LYS A 67 11.40 -7.82 6.42
CA LYS A 67 11.71 -7.57 7.82
C LYS A 67 13.22 -7.66 7.96
N ILE A 68 13.87 -6.54 8.22
CA ILE A 68 15.28 -6.54 8.63
C ILE A 68 15.33 -7.46 9.86
N HIS A 69 16.11 -8.53 9.79
CA HIS A 69 16.54 -9.22 11.01
C HIS A 69 17.32 -8.19 11.80
N VAL A 70 16.69 -7.65 12.84
CA VAL A 70 17.39 -6.86 13.84
C VAL A 70 18.41 -7.83 14.45
N ALA A 71 19.69 -7.60 14.13
CA ALA A 71 20.81 -8.32 14.73
C ALA A 71 20.91 -7.97 16.22
#